data_AF-A0A521MYD3-F1
#
_entry.id   AF-A0A521MYD3-F1
#
_cell.length_a   1.000
_cell.length_b   1.000
_cell.length_c   1.000
_cell.angle_alpha   90.00
_cell.angle_beta   90.00
_cell.angle_gamma   90.00
#
_symmetry.space_group_name_H-M   'P 1'
#
loop_
_entity.id
_entity.type
_entity.pdbx_description
1 polymer ?
#
loop_
_entity_poly.entity_id
_entity_poly.type
_entity_poly.pdbx_seq_one_letter_code
_entity_poly.pdbx_strand_id
1 'polypeptide(L)'
;MIRTTLLFNEEELEFTLHNATVIHADKYSETSGGWGNAPVRSHLYTDLVFRSSDTNEDWPVTINGRNLSVYNGQKVMVMGLQGRIIGYVDKQSNKYYYTRDEFSSFVKVGMPVYYIWIIGIIGAMAVFMFTTDESDIRLLYALIPFGVAWLIAIIQKQMISNRIMQLIDTYLREE
;
A
#
# COMPACT_ATOMS: atom_id res chain seq x y z
N MET A 1 -18.18 -16.59 3.49
CA MET A 1 -16.78 -16.22 3.84
C MET A 1 -15.82 -17.39 3.60
N ILE A 2 -14.73 -17.18 2.88
CA ILE A 2 -13.58 -18.10 2.78
C ILE A 2 -12.42 -17.46 3.56
N ARG A 3 -11.71 -18.24 4.37
CA ARG A 3 -10.55 -17.80 5.17
C ARG A 3 -9.40 -18.75 4.91
N THR A 4 -8.24 -18.19 4.59
CA THR A 4 -7.00 -18.94 4.38
C THR A 4 -5.84 -18.21 5.04
N THR A 5 -4.75 -18.92 5.24
CA THR A 5 -3.51 -18.38 5.81
C THR A 5 -2.44 -18.40 4.74
N LEU A 6 -1.91 -17.23 4.38
CA LEU A 6 -0.76 -17.10 3.49
C LEU A 6 0.51 -17.07 4.34
N LEU A 7 1.48 -17.94 4.04
CA LEU A 7 2.76 -17.94 4.74
C LEU A 7 3.73 -16.94 4.10
N PHE A 8 4.19 -15.95 4.88
CA PHE A 8 5.16 -14.96 4.45
C PHE A 8 6.32 -14.88 5.44
N ASN A 9 7.50 -15.39 5.07
CA ASN A 9 8.70 -15.37 5.92
C ASN A 9 8.42 -15.85 7.36
N GLU A 10 7.79 -17.02 7.49
CA GLU A 10 7.41 -17.63 8.78
C GLU A 10 6.30 -16.91 9.56
N GLU A 11 5.79 -15.78 9.07
CA GLU A 11 4.57 -15.17 9.58
C GLU A 11 3.32 -15.68 8.84
N GLU A 12 2.27 -15.92 9.61
CA GLU A 12 0.95 -16.27 9.11
C GLU A 12 0.15 -15.02 8.79
N LEU A 13 -0.15 -14.81 7.51
CA LEU A 13 -1.00 -13.72 7.04
C LEU A 13 -2.42 -14.22 6.83
N GLU A 14 -3.34 -13.72 7.65
CA GLU A 14 -4.76 -14.00 7.47
C GLU A 14 -5.29 -13.34 6.20
N PHE A 15 -5.76 -14.15 5.25
CA PHE A 15 -6.44 -13.71 4.03
C PHE A 15 -7.89 -14.17 4.04
N THR A 16 -8.81 -13.27 3.67
CA THR A 16 -10.24 -13.54 3.65
C THR A 16 -10.89 -13.14 2.34
N LEU A 17 -11.90 -13.91 1.92
CA LEU A 17 -12.80 -13.57 0.82
C LEU A 17 -14.23 -13.48 1.35
N HIS A 18 -14.84 -12.31 1.18
CA HIS A 18 -16.21 -12.05 1.59
C HIS A 18 -17.10 -11.77 0.40
N ASN A 19 -18.26 -12.43 0.34
CA ASN A 19 -19.27 -12.07 -0.64
C ASN A 19 -19.82 -10.68 -0.31
N ALA A 20 -19.79 -9.78 -1.29
CA ALA A 20 -20.32 -8.43 -1.11
C ALA A 20 -20.99 -7.92 -2.39
N THR A 21 -21.75 -6.85 -2.23
CA THR A 21 -22.30 -6.07 -3.35
C THR A 21 -21.84 -4.62 -3.22
N VAL A 22 -21.43 -4.01 -4.32
CA VAL A 22 -21.10 -2.59 -4.36
C VAL A 22 -22.41 -1.81 -4.25
N ILE A 23 -22.62 -1.09 -3.16
CA ILE A 23 -23.83 -0.28 -2.97
C ILE A 23 -23.62 1.19 -3.35
N HIS A 24 -22.37 1.63 -3.34
CA HIS A 24 -21.96 2.96 -3.75
C HIS A 24 -20.61 2.88 -4.45
N ALA A 25 -20.50 3.57 -5.58
CA ALA A 25 -19.30 3.74 -6.36
C ALA A 25 -19.33 5.12 -7.00
N ASP A 26 -18.52 6.03 -6.48
CA ASP A 26 -18.34 7.37 -7.03
C ASP A 26 -16.90 7.54 -7.49
N LYS A 27 -16.72 8.28 -8.58
CA LYS A 27 -15.43 8.56 -9.19
C LYS A 27 -15.31 10.05 -9.41
N TYR A 28 -14.31 10.65 -8.79
CA TYR A 28 -14.03 12.07 -8.90
C TYR A 28 -12.54 12.32 -9.07
N SER A 29 -12.20 13.46 -9.66
CA SER A 29 -10.82 13.92 -9.74
C SER A 29 -10.63 15.08 -8.80
N GLU A 30 -9.64 14.99 -7.91
CA GLU A 30 -9.16 16.16 -7.18
C GLU A 30 -7.89 16.67 -7.82
N THR A 31 -7.79 17.99 -7.96
CA THR A 31 -6.57 18.65 -8.38
C THR A 31 -5.87 19.17 -7.13
N SER A 32 -4.60 18.81 -6.97
CA SER A 32 -3.75 19.31 -5.89
C SER A 32 -2.51 20.01 -6.44
N GLY A 33 -2.08 21.06 -5.74
CA GLY A 33 -0.98 21.93 -6.17
C GLY A 33 -1.43 23.14 -6.99
N GLY A 34 -0.47 23.77 -7.68
CA GLY A 34 -0.71 24.98 -8.48
C GLY A 34 -0.37 26.30 -7.77
N TRP A 35 0.76 26.37 -7.06
CA TRP A 35 1.32 27.64 -6.62
C TRP A 35 2.50 28.04 -7.53
N GLY A 36 2.39 29.16 -8.24
CA GLY A 36 3.37 29.61 -9.22
C GLY A 36 3.41 28.75 -10.49
N ASN A 37 4.61 28.35 -10.92
CA ASN A 37 4.84 27.49 -12.10
C ASN A 37 4.80 25.98 -11.80
N ALA A 38 4.39 25.57 -10.59
CA ALA A 38 4.30 24.14 -10.26
C ALA A 38 3.14 23.49 -11.05
N PRO A 39 3.37 22.37 -11.76
CA PRO A 39 2.33 21.72 -12.54
C PRO A 39 1.19 21.22 -11.65
N VAL A 40 -0.05 21.50 -12.06
CA VAL A 40 -1.24 20.96 -11.41
C VAL A 40 -1.27 19.45 -11.63
N ARG A 41 -1.35 18.67 -10.55
CA ARG A 41 -1.53 17.23 -10.63
C ARG A 41 -2.99 16.89 -10.37
N SER A 42 -3.60 16.15 -11.30
CA SER A 42 -4.93 15.59 -11.13
C SER A 42 -4.80 14.17 -10.60
N HIS A 43 -5.44 13.89 -9.47
CA HIS A 43 -5.54 12.57 -8.88
C HIS A 43 -6.97 12.06 -9.03
N LEU A 44 -7.12 10.85 -9.59
CA LEU A 44 -8.42 10.18 -9.68
C LEU A 44 -8.68 9.44 -8.37
N TYR A 45 -9.82 9.72 -7.74
CA TYR A 45 -10.32 9.02 -6.59
C TYR A 45 -11.53 8.18 -6.97
N THR A 46 -11.69 7.05 -6.29
CA THR A 46 -12.85 6.18 -6.42
C THR A 46 -13.29 5.78 -5.02
N ASP A 47 -14.43 6.33 -4.59
CA ASP A 47 -15.04 6.03 -3.30
C ASP A 47 -16.04 4.91 -3.47
N LEU A 48 -15.77 3.80 -2.79
CA LEU A 48 -16.56 2.59 -2.84
C LEU A 48 -17.15 2.27 -1.47
N VAL A 49 -18.35 1.72 -1.48
CA VAL A 49 -18.91 1.07 -0.30
C VAL A 49 -19.35 -0.33 -0.69
N PHE A 50 -18.72 -1.32 -0.07
CA PHE A 50 -19.09 -2.72 -0.20
C PHE A 50 -20.05 -3.10 0.92
N ARG A 51 -21.17 -3.71 0.58
CA ARG A 51 -22.08 -4.31 1.57
C ARG A 51 -21.85 -5.81 1.63
N SER A 52 -21.45 -6.30 2.80
CA SER A 52 -21.32 -7.73 3.08
C SER A 52 -22.65 -8.45 2.85
N SER A 53 -22.64 -9.53 2.07
CA SER A 53 -23.82 -10.39 1.91
C SER A 53 -24.07 -11.26 3.14
N ASP A 54 -23.03 -11.52 3.93
CA ASP A 54 -23.09 -12.41 5.09
C ASP A 54 -23.56 -11.62 6.34
N THR A 55 -23.03 -10.40 6.54
CA THR A 55 -23.26 -9.61 7.76
C THR A 55 -24.12 -8.36 7.55
N ASN A 56 -24.42 -7.99 6.30
CA ASN A 56 -25.10 -6.74 5.93
C ASN A 56 -24.38 -5.46 6.43
N GLU A 57 -23.10 -5.59 6.78
CA GLU A 57 -22.24 -4.47 7.16
C GLU A 57 -21.71 -3.74 5.92
N ASP A 58 -21.55 -2.42 6.06
CA ASP A 58 -21.03 -1.55 5.02
C ASP A 58 -19.54 -1.26 5.26
N TRP A 59 -18.72 -1.51 4.25
CA TRP A 59 -17.27 -1.32 4.28
C TRP A 59 -16.87 -0.23 3.30
N PRO A 60 -16.62 1.01 3.77
CA PRO A 60 -16.18 2.10 2.93
C PRO A 60 -14.70 1.94 2.57
N VAL A 61 -14.37 2.18 1.31
CA VAL A 61 -13.02 2.10 0.76
C VAL A 61 -12.80 3.22 -0.24
N THR A 62 -11.83 4.09 0.03
CA THR A 62 -11.34 5.09 -0.93
C THR A 62 -10.12 4.56 -1.65
N ILE A 63 -10.15 4.63 -2.98
CA ILE A 63 -9.10 4.17 -3.88
C ILE A 63 -8.52 5.38 -4.60
N ASN A 64 -7.20 5.52 -4.59
CA ASN A 64 -6.50 6.64 -5.21
C ASN A 64 -5.68 6.18 -6.41
N GLY A 65 -5.73 6.95 -7.50
CA GLY A 65 -4.85 6.84 -8.65
C GLY A 65 -5.17 5.68 -9.59
N ARG A 66 -6.33 5.05 -9.46
CA ARG A 66 -6.72 3.88 -10.24
C ARG A 66 -8.13 4.01 -10.79
N ASN A 67 -8.27 3.88 -12.10
CA ASN A 67 -9.59 3.74 -12.72
C ASN A 67 -10.02 2.27 -12.66
N LEU A 68 -10.79 1.92 -11.64
CA LEU A 68 -11.29 0.56 -11.48
C LEU A 68 -12.65 0.38 -12.16
N SER A 69 -12.86 -0.76 -12.80
CA SER A 69 -14.16 -1.09 -13.40
C SER A 69 -15.12 -1.54 -12.30
N VAL A 70 -15.83 -0.58 -11.73
CA VAL A 70 -16.74 -0.76 -10.59
C VAL A 70 -17.99 0.09 -10.78
N TYR A 71 -19.14 -0.48 -10.45
CA TYR A 71 -20.45 0.15 -10.58
C TYR A 71 -21.42 -0.33 -9.50
N ASN A 72 -22.44 0.48 -9.21
CA ASN A 72 -23.46 0.14 -8.21
C ASN A 72 -24.23 -1.14 -8.59
N GLY A 73 -24.47 -1.99 -7.60
CA GLY A 73 -25.12 -3.29 -7.76
C GLY A 73 -24.19 -4.41 -8.21
N GLN A 74 -22.90 -4.15 -8.46
CA GLN A 74 -21.95 -5.18 -8.85
C GLN A 74 -21.73 -6.19 -7.70
N LYS A 75 -21.88 -7.48 -8.00
CA LYS A 75 -21.58 -8.56 -7.07
C LYS A 75 -20.10 -8.90 -7.12
N VAL A 76 -19.43 -8.83 -5.97
CA VAL A 76 -17.98 -9.02 -5.86
C VAL A 76 -17.63 -9.98 -4.72
N MET A 77 -16.38 -10.45 -4.72
CA MET A 77 -15.75 -11.01 -3.53
C MET A 77 -14.71 -10.02 -3.02
N VAL A 78 -14.92 -9.46 -1.85
CA VAL A 78 -13.98 -8.52 -1.22
C VAL A 78 -12.81 -9.32 -0.64
N MET A 79 -11.60 -8.91 -1.01
CA MET A 79 -10.35 -9.49 -0.52
C MET A 79 -9.90 -8.72 0.73
N GLY A 80 -9.75 -9.44 1.83
CA GLY A 80 -9.22 -8.95 3.09
C GLY A 80 -7.84 -9.53 3.38
N LEU A 81 -6.95 -8.71 3.93
CA LEU A 81 -5.65 -9.13 4.47
C LEU A 81 -5.49 -8.52 5.86
N GLN A 82 -5.29 -9.36 6.88
CA GLN A 82 -5.14 -8.92 8.28
C GLN A 82 -6.29 -7.99 8.73
N GLY A 83 -7.52 -8.33 8.34
CA GLY A 83 -8.73 -7.56 8.66
C GLY A 83 -8.91 -6.25 7.87
N ARG A 84 -8.09 -5.98 6.84
CA ARG A 84 -8.18 -4.77 6.00
C ARG A 84 -8.49 -5.13 4.54
N ILE A 85 -9.32 -4.30 3.89
CA ILE A 85 -9.67 -4.51 2.47
C ILE A 85 -8.49 -4.14 1.58
N ILE A 86 -8.09 -5.07 0.73
CA ILE A 86 -6.94 -4.95 -0.19
C ILE A 86 -7.33 -5.00 -1.67
N GLY A 87 -8.56 -5.42 -1.97
CA GLY A 87 -9.04 -5.55 -3.33
C GLY A 87 -10.40 -6.22 -3.40
N TYR A 88 -10.85 -6.49 -4.61
CA TYR A 88 -12.06 -7.27 -4.86
C TYR A 88 -11.92 -8.10 -6.14
N VAL A 89 -12.70 -9.19 -6.22
CA VAL A 89 -12.86 -10.04 -7.40
C VAL A 89 -14.25 -9.80 -7.97
N ASP A 90 -14.33 -9.43 -9.24
CA ASP A 90 -15.60 -9.33 -9.96
C ASP A 90 -16.12 -10.73 -10.30
N LYS A 91 -17.27 -11.10 -9.75
CA LYS A 91 -17.86 -12.43 -9.97
C LYS A 91 -18.31 -12.66 -11.40
N GLN A 92 -18.58 -11.61 -12.17
CA GLN A 92 -19.04 -11.76 -13.55
C GLN A 92 -17.88 -12.00 -14.52
N SER A 93 -16.79 -11.24 -14.38
CA SER A 93 -15.63 -11.34 -15.26
C SER A 93 -14.50 -12.23 -14.74
N ASN A 94 -14.58 -12.69 -13.49
CA ASN A 94 -13.52 -13.37 -12.75
C ASN A 94 -12.18 -12.61 -12.74
N LYS A 95 -12.23 -11.29 -12.86
CA LYS A 95 -11.06 -10.41 -12.77
C LYS A 95 -10.95 -9.86 -11.36
N TYR A 96 -9.75 -9.89 -10.81
CA TYR A 96 -9.46 -9.27 -9.52
C TYR A 96 -8.78 -7.90 -9.71
N TYR A 97 -9.03 -7.02 -8.76
CA TYR A 97 -8.53 -5.66 -8.76
C TYR A 97 -8.00 -5.32 -7.36
N TYR A 98 -6.74 -4.90 -7.29
CA TYR A 98 -6.14 -4.39 -6.07
C TYR A 98 -6.49 -2.91 -5.85
N THR A 99 -6.91 -2.58 -4.64
CA THR A 99 -7.23 -1.20 -4.25
C THR A 99 -5.97 -0.37 -3.96
N ARG A 100 -4.84 -1.01 -3.67
CA ARG A 100 -3.55 -0.37 -3.33
C ARG A 100 -2.38 -1.23 -3.80
N ASP A 101 -1.21 -0.60 -3.93
CA ASP A 101 0.06 -1.28 -4.29
C ASP A 101 0.99 -1.49 -3.09
N GLU A 102 0.74 -0.84 -1.96
CA GLU A 102 1.62 -0.88 -0.77
C GLU A 102 1.03 -1.77 0.33
N PHE A 103 1.26 -3.08 0.23
CA PHE A 103 0.83 -4.07 1.23
C PHE A 103 1.74 -4.16 2.45
N SER A 104 2.97 -3.65 2.35
CA SER A 104 3.93 -3.60 3.47
C SER A 104 3.46 -2.75 4.65
N SER A 105 2.42 -1.93 4.48
CA SER A 105 1.82 -1.17 5.58
C SER A 105 0.82 -2.00 6.41
N PHE A 106 0.32 -3.10 5.86
CA PHE A 106 -0.68 -3.97 6.50
C PHE A 106 -0.06 -5.15 7.20
N VAL A 107 0.96 -5.70 6.56
CA VAL A 107 1.81 -6.72 7.14
C VAL A 107 2.85 -5.95 7.95
N LYS A 108 2.91 -6.11 9.28
CA LYS A 108 3.86 -5.39 10.16
C LYS A 108 5.33 -5.82 9.93
N VAL A 109 5.67 -6.15 8.69
CA VAL A 109 6.93 -6.66 8.22
C VAL A 109 7.57 -5.62 7.34
N GLY A 110 8.80 -5.26 7.68
CA GLY A 110 9.55 -4.18 7.04
C GLY A 110 10.21 -3.30 8.10
N MET A 111 11.20 -2.49 7.71
CA MET A 111 11.87 -1.56 8.61
C MET A 111 10.89 -0.44 9.04
N PRO A 112 10.58 -0.29 10.34
CA PRO A 112 9.79 0.83 10.81
C PRO A 112 10.45 2.18 10.49
N VAL A 113 9.65 3.20 10.19
CA VAL A 113 10.15 4.54 9.79
C VAL A 113 11.12 5.14 10.81
N TYR A 114 10.93 4.86 12.11
CA TYR A 114 11.83 5.37 13.15
C TYR A 114 13.26 4.82 13.05
N TYR A 115 13.47 3.63 12.48
CA TYR A 115 14.83 3.10 12.26
C TYR A 115 15.58 3.89 11.20
N ILE A 116 14.89 4.45 10.19
CA ILE A 116 15.51 5.31 9.18
C ILE A 116 16.12 6.55 9.86
N TRP A 117 15.39 7.13 10.82
CA TRP A 117 15.87 8.26 11.62
C TRP A 117 17.06 7.87 12.50
N ILE A 118 17.01 6.71 13.17
CA ILE A 118 18.12 6.24 14.01
C ILE A 118 19.39 6.04 13.17
N ILE A 119 19.29 5.36 12.03
CA ILE A 119 20.41 5.12 11.11
C ILE A 119 20.95 6.45 10.57
N GLY A 120 20.06 7.37 10.20
CA GLY A 120 20.42 8.70 9.73
C GLY A 120 21.19 9.50 10.78
N ILE A 121 20.71 9.54 12.04
CA ILE A 121 21.37 10.26 13.14
C ILE A 121 22.74 9.64 13.44
N ILE A 122 22.82 8.33 13.60
CA ILE A 122 24.09 7.63 13.88
C ILE A 122 25.07 7.84 12.72
N GLY A 123 24.61 7.73 11.48
CA GLY A 123 25.43 7.97 10.29
C GLY A 123 25.92 9.41 10.21
N ALA A 124 25.07 10.39 10.49
CA ALA A 124 25.45 11.79 10.54
C ALA A 124 26.50 12.03 11.63
N MET A 125 26.30 11.49 12.84
CA MET A 125 27.28 11.58 13.93
C MET A 125 28.62 10.97 13.52
N ALA A 126 28.64 9.82 12.84
CA ALA A 126 29.86 9.22 12.33
C ALA A 126 30.56 10.13 11.30
N VAL A 127 29.82 10.70 10.35
CA VAL A 127 30.38 11.69 9.42
C VAL A 127 31.01 12.84 10.21
N PHE A 128 30.30 13.42 11.19
CA PHE A 128 30.86 14.48 12.03
C PHE A 128 32.09 14.02 12.84
N MET A 129 32.16 12.80 13.36
CA MET A 129 33.32 12.37 14.15
C MET A 129 34.56 12.06 13.31
N PHE A 130 34.38 11.60 12.07
CA PHE A 130 35.48 11.09 11.23
C PHE A 130 35.93 12.05 10.12
N THR A 131 35.22 13.15 9.88
CA THR A 131 35.69 14.20 8.97
C THR A 131 36.29 15.37 9.74
N THR A 132 37.54 15.69 9.43
CA THR A 132 38.28 16.85 9.96
C THR A 132 38.04 18.12 9.16
N ASP A 133 37.32 18.04 8.03
CA ASP A 133 36.97 19.20 7.21
C ASP A 133 35.88 20.02 7.91
N GLU A 134 36.15 21.32 8.10
CA GLU A 134 35.18 22.31 8.60
C GLU A 134 34.32 22.92 7.47
N SER A 135 34.39 22.36 6.27
CA SER A 135 33.67 22.88 5.12
C SER A 135 32.17 22.57 5.18
N ASP A 136 31.37 23.43 4.56
CA ASP A 136 29.91 23.25 4.37
C ASP A 136 29.56 21.92 3.67
N ILE A 137 30.51 21.31 2.97
CA ILE A 137 30.38 20.02 2.29
C ILE A 137 30.14 18.88 3.29
N ARG A 138 30.60 19.00 4.54
CA ARG A 138 30.37 18.01 5.60
C ARG A 138 28.90 17.82 5.94
N LEU A 139 28.10 18.88 5.87
CA LEU A 139 26.65 18.81 6.05
C LEU A 139 25.99 18.01 4.93
N LEU A 140 26.45 18.16 3.68
CA LEU A 140 26.00 17.37 2.55
C LEU A 140 26.31 15.87 2.74
N TYR A 141 27.51 15.54 3.22
CA TYR A 141 27.87 14.16 3.53
C TYR A 141 27.05 13.58 4.69
N ALA A 142 26.70 14.38 5.70
CA ALA A 142 25.85 13.95 6.82
C ALA A 142 24.42 13.58 6.39
N LEU A 143 23.95 14.05 5.24
CA LEU A 143 22.65 13.68 4.68
C LEU A 143 22.67 12.37 3.90
N ILE A 144 23.84 11.88 3.46
CA ILE A 144 23.94 10.63 2.69
C ILE A 144 23.36 9.43 3.45
N PRO A 145 23.68 9.20 4.74
CA PRO A 145 23.10 8.09 5.50
C PRO A 145 21.57 8.11 5.52
N PHE A 146 20.95 9.29 5.62
CA PHE A 146 19.50 9.44 5.53
C PHE A 146 18.97 9.02 4.17
N GLY A 147 19.59 9.51 3.08
CA GLY A 147 19.19 9.16 1.72
C GLY A 147 19.31 7.66 1.44
N VAL A 148 20.41 7.03 1.86
CA VAL A 148 20.64 5.60 1.69
C VAL A 148 19.63 4.77 2.50
N ALA A 149 19.43 5.10 3.78
CA ALA A 149 18.47 4.39 4.62
C ALA A 149 17.03 4.53 4.08
N TRP A 150 16.67 5.70 3.58
CA TRP A 150 15.37 5.94 2.95
C TRP A 150 15.20 5.11 1.67
N LEU A 151 16.22 5.05 0.83
CA LEU A 151 16.22 4.26 -0.41
C LEU A 151 16.08 2.76 -0.12
N ILE A 152 16.81 2.25 0.88
CA ILE A 152 16.68 0.85 1.33
C ILE A 152 15.24 0.58 1.81
N ALA A 153 14.64 1.48 2.59
CA ALA A 153 13.28 1.32 3.07
C ALA A 153 12.25 1.29 1.92
N ILE A 154 12.40 2.14 0.90
CA ILE A 154 11.55 2.12 -0.31
C ILE A 154 11.68 0.77 -1.03
N ILE A 155 12.91 0.30 -1.28
CA ILE A 155 13.16 -0.97 -1.97
C ILE A 155 12.53 -2.12 -1.19
N GLN A 156 12.74 -2.17 0.13
CA GLN A 156 12.19 -3.21 0.99
C GLN A 156 10.66 -3.23 0.95
N LYS A 157 10.01 -2.05 1.07
CA LYS A 157 8.55 -1.93 0.98
C LYS A 157 8.01 -2.45 -0.36
N GLN A 158 8.67 -2.12 -1.46
CA GLN A 158 8.27 -2.59 -2.78
C GLN A 158 8.44 -4.11 -2.91
N MET A 159 9.56 -4.67 -2.45
CA MET A 159 9.81 -6.11 -2.49
C MET A 159 8.78 -6.89 -1.68
N ILE A 160 8.45 -6.43 -0.47
CA ILE A 160 7.44 -7.05 0.39
C ILE A 160 6.07 -7.00 -0.29
N SER A 161 5.68 -5.83 -0.80
CA SER A 161 4.38 -5.66 -1.45
C SER A 161 4.24 -6.54 -2.69
N ASN A 162 5.27 -6.58 -3.55
CA ASN A 162 5.31 -7.44 -4.73
C ASN A 162 5.17 -8.93 -4.38
N ARG A 163 5.85 -9.37 -3.32
CA ARG A 163 5.81 -10.79 -2.91
C ARG A 163 4.46 -11.17 -2.31
N ILE A 164 3.81 -10.27 -1.55
CA ILE A 164 2.44 -10.47 -1.08
C ILE A 164 1.47 -10.56 -2.26
N MET A 165 1.59 -9.66 -3.25
CA MET A 165 0.78 -9.72 -4.47
C MET A 165 0.95 -11.05 -5.20
N GLN A 166 2.18 -11.52 -5.36
CA GLN A 166 2.44 -12.82 -5.98
C GLN A 166 1.78 -13.99 -5.23
N LEU A 167 1.79 -13.97 -3.89
CA LEU A 167 1.12 -14.99 -3.08
C LEU A 167 -0.40 -14.97 -3.29
N ILE A 168 -1.01 -13.79 -3.28
CA ILE A 168 -2.45 -13.62 -3.52
C ILE A 168 -2.80 -14.03 -4.96
N ASP A 169 -2.01 -13.59 -5.94
CA ASP A 169 -2.22 -13.94 -7.36
C ASP A 169 -2.11 -15.45 -7.59
N THR A 170 -1.23 -16.14 -6.87
CA THR A 170 -1.10 -17.60 -6.94
C THR A 170 -2.34 -18.26 -6.35
N TYR A 171 -2.76 -17.84 -5.16
CA TYR A 171 -3.97 -18.36 -4.50
C TYR A 171 -5.22 -18.19 -5.38
N LEU A 172 -5.43 -17.00 -5.95
CA LEU A 172 -6.59 -16.70 -6.80
C LEU A 172 -6.57 -17.42 -8.16
N ARG A 173 -5.44 -18.00 -8.58
CA ARG A 173 -5.36 -18.81 -9.82
C ARG A 173 -5.60 -20.29 -9.58
N GLU A 174 -5.38 -20.75 -8.35
CA GLU A 174 -5.56 -22.15 -7.95
C GLU A 174 -7.01 -22.45 -7.55
N GLU A 175 -7.79 -21.43 -7.15
CA GLU A 175 -9.26 -21.48 -6.99
C GLU A 175 -10.03 -21.26 -8.30
#